data_AF-K9DIV0-F1
#
_entry.id   AF-K9DIV0-F1
#
_cell.length_a   1.000
_cell.length_b   1.000
_cell.length_c   1.000
_cell.angle_alpha   90.00
_cell.angle_beta   90.00
_cell.angle_gamma   90.00
#
_symmetry.space_group_name_H-M   'P 1'
#
loop_
_entity.id
_entity.type
_entity.pdbx_description
1 polymer ?
#
loop_
_entity_poly.entity_id
_entity_poly.type
_entity_poly.pdbx_seq_one_letter_code
_entity_poly.pdbx_strand_id
1 'polypeptide(L)' 'MANGEYPHVGAVASDDLPIGTKILIDGIMYIVKDRFGGGYTDRIDIYMESYEEAINFGRQHKEVEVLG' A
#
# COMPACT_ATOMS: atom_id res chain seq x y z
N MET A 1 -7.80 9.04 -1.57
CA MET A 1 -7.47 8.12 -0.47
C MET A 1 -8.46 8.28 0.67
N ALA A 2 -8.67 7.26 1.51
CA ALA A 2 -9.59 7.30 2.66
C ALA A 2 -9.20 8.36 3.71
N ASN A 3 -7.94 8.81 3.73
CA ASN A 3 -7.50 9.93 4.55
C ASN A 3 -7.80 11.33 3.96
N GLY A 4 -8.36 11.42 2.75
CA GLY A 4 -8.69 12.67 2.05
C GLY A 4 -7.59 13.25 1.14
N GLU A 5 -6.41 12.64 1.08
CA GLU A 5 -5.33 13.08 0.18
C GLU A 5 -5.52 12.61 -1.27
N TYR A 6 -4.91 13.34 -2.20
CA TYR A 6 -4.78 12.92 -3.60
C TYR A 6 -3.79 11.73 -3.70
N PRO A 7 -4.10 10.67 -4.45
CA PRO A 7 -3.22 9.52 -4.66
C PRO A 7 -1.80 9.90 -5.13
N HIS A 8 -0.75 9.29 -4.57
CA HIS A 8 0.64 9.57 -4.94
C HIS A 8 1.58 8.38 -4.62
N VAL A 9 2.71 8.30 -5.31
CA VAL A 9 3.76 7.28 -5.06
C VAL A 9 4.25 7.34 -3.62
N GLY A 10 4.41 6.17 -2.98
CA GLY A 10 4.76 6.03 -1.57
C GLY A 10 3.56 5.86 -0.63
N ALA A 11 2.34 5.94 -1.16
CA ALA A 11 1.12 5.58 -0.43
C ALA A 11 0.66 4.16 -0.76
N VAL A 12 0.05 3.51 0.22
CA VAL A 12 -0.57 2.19 0.06
C VAL A 12 -1.95 2.15 0.70
N ALA A 13 -2.76 1.20 0.28
CA ALA A 13 -3.96 0.78 0.98
C ALA A 13 -3.73 -0.55 1.71
N SER A 14 -4.36 -0.69 2.87
CA SER A 14 -4.44 -1.91 3.68
C SER A 14 -5.76 -1.83 4.45
N ASP A 15 -6.41 -2.95 4.78
CA ASP A 15 -7.65 -2.89 5.58
C ASP A 15 -7.38 -3.09 7.08
N ASP A 16 -6.29 -3.77 7.44
CA ASP A 16 -5.94 -4.23 8.78
C ASP A 16 -4.92 -3.36 9.51
N LEU A 17 -4.05 -2.66 8.78
CA LEU A 17 -3.09 -1.72 9.37
C LEU A 17 -3.73 -0.34 9.57
N PRO A 18 -3.49 0.36 10.69
CA PRO A 18 -3.98 1.73 10.87
C PRO A 18 -3.48 2.71 9.78
N ILE A 19 -4.29 3.70 9.41
CA ILE A 19 -3.82 4.82 8.57
C ILE A 19 -2.65 5.53 9.29
N GLY A 20 -1.60 5.85 8.54
CA GLY A 20 -0.35 6.43 9.05
C GLY A 20 0.74 5.41 9.37
N THR A 21 0.41 4.10 9.38
CA THR A 21 1.40 3.04 9.57
C THR A 21 2.46 3.09 8.47
N LYS A 22 3.73 3.04 8.86
CA LYS A 22 4.86 2.93 7.93
C LYS A 22 5.19 1.47 7.73
N ILE A 23 5.44 1.08 6.49
CA ILE A 23 5.86 -0.28 6.14
C ILE A 23 7.08 -0.25 5.22
N LEU A 24 7.88 -1.30 5.27
CA LEU A 24 9.02 -1.52 4.38
C LEU A 24 8.75 -2.76 3.51
N ILE A 25 8.88 -2.60 2.19
CA ILE A 25 8.78 -3.68 1.21
C ILE A 25 9.96 -3.54 0.25
N ASP A 26 10.81 -4.56 0.14
CA ASP A 26 12.03 -4.55 -0.69
C ASP A 26 12.92 -3.31 -0.48
N GLY A 27 13.02 -2.82 0.76
CA GLY A 27 13.80 -1.63 1.11
C GLY A 27 13.16 -0.29 0.75
N ILE A 28 11.92 -0.28 0.24
CA ILE A 28 11.16 0.93 -0.06
C ILE A 28 10.13 1.16 1.06
N MET A 29 10.12 2.38 1.60
CA MET A 29 9.18 2.78 2.65
C MET A 29 7.89 3.32 2.05
N TYR A 30 6.77 2.86 2.61
CA TYR A 30 5.43 3.31 2.26
C TYR A 30 4.63 3.70 3.50
N ILE A 31 3.56 4.48 3.30
CA ILE A 31 2.63 4.88 4.35
C ILE A 31 1.22 4.41 3.99
N VAL A 32 0.54 3.74 4.92
CA VAL A 32 -0.87 3.36 4.78
C VAL A 32 -1.72 4.63 4.80
N LYS A 33 -2.39 4.94 3.69
CA LYS A 33 -3.22 6.15 3.55
C LYS A 33 -4.64 5.86 3.06
N ASP A 34 -4.89 4.66 2.56
CA ASP A 34 -6.16 4.30 1.93
C ASP A 34 -6.69 2.92 2.37
N ARG A 35 -7.91 2.59 1.94
CA ARG A 35 -8.62 1.31 2.17
C ARG A 35 -9.14 0.77 0.85
N PHE A 36 -9.09 -0.54 0.64
CA PHE A 36 -9.73 -1.20 -0.51
C PHE A 36 -11.05 -1.92 -0.14
N GLY A 37 -11.36 -2.06 1.16
CA GLY A 37 -12.72 -2.36 1.62
C GLY A 37 -13.17 -3.82 1.46
N GLY A 38 -12.24 -4.77 1.58
CA GLY A 38 -12.51 -6.21 1.52
C GLY A 38 -12.34 -6.97 2.83
N GLY A 39 -11.87 -6.31 3.90
CA GLY A 39 -11.63 -6.93 5.20
C GLY A 39 -10.45 -7.91 5.21
N TYR A 40 -9.48 -7.70 4.31
CA TYR A 40 -8.29 -8.55 4.22
C TYR A 40 -7.27 -8.20 5.31
N THR A 41 -6.53 -9.20 5.80
CA THR A 41 -5.55 -9.06 6.90
C THR A 41 -4.11 -9.32 6.47
N ASP A 42 -3.87 -9.41 5.17
CA ASP A 42 -2.61 -9.86 4.57
C ASP A 42 -2.35 -9.22 3.20
N ARG A 43 -3.03 -8.11 2.89
CA ARG A 43 -2.95 -7.45 1.58
C ARG A 43 -2.52 -6.00 1.70
N ILE A 44 -1.58 -5.62 0.84
CA ILE A 44 -1.16 -4.25 0.59
C ILE A 44 -1.45 -3.94 -0.87
N ASP A 45 -2.11 -2.82 -1.15
CA ASP A 45 -2.29 -2.29 -2.50
C ASP A 45 -1.39 -1.06 -2.67
N ILE A 46 -0.39 -1.16 -3.54
CA ILE A 46 0.62 -0.12 -3.74
C ILE A 46 0.16 0.82 -4.83
N TYR A 47 0.03 2.10 -4.52
CA TYR A 47 -0.30 3.10 -5.53
C TYR A 47 0.82 3.20 -6.59
N MET A 48 0.41 3.20 -7.86
CA MET A 48 1.27 3.45 -9.02
C MET A 48 0.64 4.50 -9.91
N GLU A 49 1.46 5.33 -10.56
CA GLU A 49 1.01 6.46 -11.37
C GLU A 49 0.33 6.00 -12.67
N SER A 50 0.79 4.88 -13.22
CA SER A 50 0.30 4.38 -14.51
C SER A 50 -0.23 2.95 -14.44
N TYR A 51 -1.18 2.67 -15.34
CA TYR A 51 -1.69 1.32 -15.56
C TYR A 51 -0.58 0.35 -16.01
N GLU A 52 0.34 0.80 -16.85
CA GLU A 52 1.43 -0.04 -17.35
C GLU A 52 2.39 -0.46 -16.23
N GLU A 53 2.76 0.44 -15.32
CA GLU A 53 3.54 0.10 -14.13
C GLU A 53 2.80 -0.93 -13.25
N ALA A 54 1.50 -0.74 -13.02
CA ALA A 54 0.69 -1.67 -12.25
C ALA A 54 0.65 -3.08 -12.88
N ILE A 55 0.51 -3.16 -14.21
CA ILE A 55 0.53 -4.42 -14.95
C ILE A 55 1.90 -5.10 -14.90
N ASN A 56 2.98 -4.32 -15.09
CA ASN A 56 4.35 -4.86 -15.05
C ASN A 56 4.75 -5.33 -13.66
N PHE A 57 4.27 -4.66 -12.60
CA PHE A 57 4.49 -5.09 -11.22
C PHE A 57 3.70 -6.37 -10.90
N GLY A 58 2.41 -6.40 -11.24
CA GLY A 58 1.55 -7.55 -11.03
C GLY A 58 1.33 -7.90 -9.54
N ARG A 59 0.65 -9.02 -9.29
CA ARG A 59 0.42 -9.50 -7.92
C ARG A 59 1.59 -10.34 -7.45
N GLN A 60 2.09 -10.06 -6.26
CA GLN A 60 3.29 -10.69 -5.71
C GLN A 60 3.06 -11.00 -4.22
N HIS A 61 3.70 -12.08 -3.72
CA HIS A 61 3.84 -12.29 -2.28
C HIS A 61 5.22 -11.79 -1.85
N LYS A 62 5.25 -10.90 -0.87
CA LYS A 62 6.48 -10.28 -0.34
C LYS A 62 6.42 -10.23 1.18
N GLU A 63 7.60 -10.14 1.79
CA GLU A 63 7.71 -9.78 3.18
C GLU A 63 7.40 -8.29 3.37
N VAL A 64 6.64 -7.98 4.41
CA VAL A 64 6.26 -6.61 4.77
C VAL A 64 6.69 -6.40 6.22
N GLU A 65 7.58 -5.45 6.45
CA GLU A 65 7.97 -5.05 7.79
C GLU A 65 7.12 -3.85 8.23
N VAL A 66 6.47 -3.94 9.39
CA VAL A 66 5.75 -2.80 9.99
C VAL A 66 6.71 -2.02 10.87
N LEU A 67 6.89 -0.74 10.55
CA LEU A 67 7.80 0.16 11.25
C LEU A 67 7.04 0.91 12.36
N GLY A 68 7.54 0.81 13.59
CA GLY A 68 6.96 1.42 14.81
C GLY A 68 7.20 2.91 14.98
#